data_AF-A0A952NA65-F1
#
_entry.id   AF-A0A952NA65-F1
#
_cell.length_a   1.000
_cell.length_b   1.000
_cell.length_c   1.000
_cell.angle_alpha   90.00
_cell.angle_beta   90.00
_cell.angle_gamma   90.00
#
_symmetry.space_group_name_H-M   'P 1'
#
loop_
_entity.id
_entity.type
_entity.pdbx_description
1 polymer ?
#
loop_
_entity_poly.entity_id
_entity_poly.type
_entity_poly.pdbx_seq_one_letter_code
_entity_poly.pdbx_strand_id
1 'polypeptide(L)'
;MTHLEMIINLVRKIEPTLTGGGMYSGDKYENDTIPESEVEVCLEWIKQQKITKRVNTDRTSYALKHYVEEWHRKEKGRHKYISNGAMIAAIIAYGIKYSKIDEELNVFTAIAIKGVDYDRQQ
;
A
#
# COMPACT_ATOMS: atom_id res chain seq x y z
N MET A 1 8.69 -16.66 13.85
CA MET A 1 7.71 -16.01 12.98
C MET A 1 7.27 -14.72 13.67
N THR A 2 7.52 -13.56 13.06
CA THR A 2 7.12 -12.25 13.60
C THR A 2 5.61 -12.04 13.39
N HIS A 3 5.04 -11.07 14.10
CA HIS A 3 3.64 -10.68 13.88
C HIS A 3 3.40 -10.14 12.46
N LEU A 4 4.37 -9.41 11.89
CA LEU A 4 4.30 -8.86 10.54
C LEU A 4 4.40 -9.94 9.47
N GLU A 5 5.24 -10.97 9.65
CA GLU A 5 5.26 -12.15 8.78
C GLU A 5 3.89 -12.86 8.76
N MET A 6 3.24 -13.00 9.92
CA MET A 6 1.89 -13.58 10.00
C MET A 6 0.86 -12.75 9.23
N ILE A 7 0.93 -11.42 9.35
CA ILE A 7 0.05 -10.49 8.61
C ILE A 7 0.26 -10.67 7.10
N ILE A 8 1.50 -10.65 6.63
CA ILE A 8 1.81 -10.79 5.20
C ILE A 8 1.33 -12.15 4.67
N ASN A 9 1.50 -13.22 5.45
CA ASN A 9 1.00 -14.54 5.08
C ASN A 9 -0.53 -14.59 5.00
N LEU A 10 -1.24 -13.90 5.92
CA LEU A 10 -2.69 -13.79 5.86
C LEU A 10 -3.15 -12.97 4.66
N VAL A 11 -2.50 -11.84 4.39
CA VAL A 11 -2.76 -11.00 3.21
C VAL A 11 -2.61 -11.83 1.94
N ARG A 12 -1.56 -12.64 1.80
CA ARG A 12 -1.36 -13.52 0.64
C ARG A 12 -2.38 -14.65 0.53
N LYS A 13 -3.04 -15.04 1.62
CA LYS A 13 -4.20 -15.95 1.56
C LYS A 13 -5.44 -15.26 1.02
N ILE A 14 -5.61 -13.97 1.33
CA ILE A 14 -6.73 -13.14 0.83
C ILE A 14 -6.49 -12.76 -0.64
N GLU A 15 -5.26 -12.34 -0.97
CA GLU A 15 -4.84 -11.95 -2.31
C GLU A 15 -3.58 -12.72 -2.73
N PRO A 16 -3.74 -13.94 -3.30
CA PRO A 16 -2.62 -14.77 -3.73
C PRO A 16 -1.77 -14.18 -4.86
N THR A 17 -2.32 -13.18 -5.57
CA THR A 17 -1.67 -12.47 -6.67
C THR A 17 -0.87 -11.25 -6.21
N LEU A 18 -0.86 -10.95 -4.91
CA LEU A 18 -0.11 -9.83 -4.36
C LEU A 18 1.39 -10.16 -4.26
N THR A 19 2.19 -9.27 -4.83
CA THR A 19 3.65 -9.30 -4.78
C THR A 19 4.19 -7.96 -4.27
N GLY A 20 5.51 -7.80 -4.10
CA GLY A 20 6.13 -6.50 -3.79
C GLY A 20 5.94 -5.43 -4.88
N GLY A 21 5.82 -5.83 -6.14
CA GLY A 21 5.46 -4.95 -7.26
C GLY A 21 3.99 -4.50 -7.27
N GLY A 22 3.07 -5.32 -6.74
CA GLY A 22 1.64 -5.01 -6.68
C GLY A 22 0.74 -6.20 -7.00
N MET A 23 -0.41 -5.94 -7.62
CA MET A 23 -1.38 -6.98 -8.03
C MET A 23 -1.11 -7.49 -9.44
N TYR A 24 -0.66 -8.74 -9.58
CA TYR A 24 -0.47 -9.34 -10.90
C TYR A 24 -1.73 -10.04 -11.41
N SER A 25 -1.97 -9.99 -12.71
CA SER A 25 -3.07 -10.71 -13.38
C SER A 25 -2.70 -12.16 -13.76
N GLY A 26 -1.48 -12.62 -13.47
CA GLY A 26 -0.95 -13.91 -13.89
C GLY A 26 -0.22 -14.70 -12.78
N ASP A 27 0.54 -15.72 -13.19
CA ASP A 27 1.23 -16.64 -12.27
C ASP A 27 2.19 -15.93 -11.31
N LYS A 28 2.31 -16.50 -10.11
CA LYS A 28 3.10 -15.96 -9.00
C LYS A 28 4.54 -15.66 -9.44
N TYR A 29 4.99 -14.42 -9.20
CA TYR A 29 6.39 -14.08 -9.34
C TYR A 29 7.19 -14.69 -8.19
N GLU A 30 8.05 -15.67 -8.49
CA GLU A 30 8.63 -16.60 -7.51
C GLU A 30 9.65 -15.97 -6.52
N ASN A 31 9.96 -14.68 -6.63
CA ASN A 31 10.95 -14.02 -5.77
C ASN A 31 10.55 -12.62 -5.28
N ASP A 32 9.27 -12.30 -5.28
CA ASP A 32 8.84 -10.95 -4.92
C ASP A 32 8.45 -10.85 -3.43
N THR A 33 9.44 -10.43 -2.64
CA THR A 33 9.32 -10.28 -1.19
C THR A 33 8.68 -8.94 -0.84
N ILE A 34 7.66 -8.97 0.03
CA ILE A 34 7.07 -7.76 0.61
C ILE A 34 7.82 -7.47 1.92
N PRO A 35 8.62 -6.41 2.03
CA PRO A 35 9.42 -6.17 3.23
C PRO A 35 8.54 -5.78 4.42
N GLU A 36 8.65 -6.49 5.55
CA GLU A 36 7.89 -6.22 6.78
C GLU A 36 8.01 -4.77 7.25
N SER A 37 9.22 -4.22 7.21
CA SER A 37 9.48 -2.84 7.62
C SER A 37 8.77 -1.77 6.77
N GLU A 38 8.42 -2.08 5.52
CA GLU A 38 7.66 -1.17 4.67
C GLU A 38 6.16 -1.26 5.00
N VAL A 39 5.66 -2.48 5.25
CA VAL A 39 4.28 -2.72 5.68
C VAL A 39 4.00 -2.04 7.02
N GLU A 40 4.92 -2.12 7.97
CA GLU A 40 4.83 -1.45 9.27
C GLU A 40 4.65 0.07 9.12
N VAL A 41 5.52 0.71 8.32
CA VAL A 41 5.44 2.15 8.05
C VAL A 41 4.11 2.52 7.38
N CYS A 42 3.62 1.71 6.44
CA CYS A 42 2.32 1.94 5.81
C CYS A 42 1.18 1.82 6.82
N LEU A 43 1.21 0.84 7.73
CA LEU A 43 0.20 0.68 8.78
C LEU A 43 0.19 1.85 9.77
N GLU A 44 1.36 2.36 10.15
CA GLU A 44 1.48 3.57 10.97
C GLU A 44 0.84 4.79 10.30
N TRP A 45 1.09 4.97 9.01
CA TRP A 45 0.50 6.06 8.23
C TRP A 45 -1.02 5.90 8.07
N ILE A 46 -1.50 4.70 7.72
CA ILE A 46 -2.92 4.38 7.52
C ILE A 46 -3.75 4.67 8.77
N LYS A 47 -3.23 4.37 9.96
CA LYS A 47 -3.91 4.62 11.25
C LYS A 47 -4.30 6.09 11.46
N GLN A 48 -3.64 7.02 10.76
CA GLN A 48 -3.88 8.46 10.86
C GLN A 48 -4.81 8.99 9.76
N GLN A 49 -5.19 8.14 8.79
CA GLN A 49 -5.97 8.56 7.64
C GLN A 49 -7.47 8.43 7.88
N LYS A 50 -8.24 9.27 7.18
CA LYS A 50 -9.69 9.11 7.11
C LYS A 50 -10.03 8.00 6.12
N ILE A 51 -10.70 6.95 6.58
CA ILE A 51 -11.22 5.90 5.71
C ILE A 51 -12.67 6.23 5.35
N THR A 52 -13.00 6.15 4.06
CA THR A 52 -14.33 6.43 3.52
C THR A 52 -15.10 5.13 3.26
N LYS A 53 -16.41 5.25 3.00
CA LYS A 53 -17.27 4.09 2.73
C LYS A 53 -17.14 3.55 1.30
N ARG A 54 -16.66 4.36 0.37
CA ARG A 54 -16.56 4.08 -1.07
C ARG A 54 -15.10 4.07 -1.47
N VAL A 55 -14.75 3.23 -2.44
CA VAL A 55 -13.42 3.27 -3.06
C VAL A 55 -13.29 4.60 -3.81
N ASN A 56 -12.16 5.29 -3.59
CA ASN A 56 -11.81 6.50 -4.31
C ASN A 56 -10.96 6.13 -5.54
N THR A 57 -11.42 6.51 -6.73
CA THR A 57 -10.75 6.26 -8.01
C THR A 57 -9.78 7.36 -8.42
N ASP A 58 -9.69 8.47 -7.67
CA ASP A 58 -8.81 9.60 -7.99
C ASP A 58 -7.34 9.31 -7.64
N ARG A 59 -7.08 8.29 -6.81
CA ARG A 59 -5.74 7.95 -6.32
C ARG A 59 -5.58 6.44 -6.24
N THR A 60 -4.43 5.97 -6.72
CA THR A 60 -4.04 4.57 -6.67
C THR A 60 -3.08 4.29 -5.51
N SER A 61 -2.86 3.02 -5.19
CA SER A 61 -1.81 2.59 -4.24
C SER A 61 -0.42 3.15 -4.57
N TYR A 62 -0.12 3.38 -5.86
CA TYR A 62 1.12 4.03 -6.30
C TYR A 62 1.21 5.50 -5.86
N ALA A 63 0.12 6.25 -5.93
CA ALA A 63 0.12 7.60 -5.36
C ALA A 63 0.27 7.55 -3.83
N LEU A 64 -0.41 6.59 -3.18
CA LEU A 64 -0.37 6.44 -1.72
C LEU A 64 1.03 6.10 -1.18
N LYS A 65 1.78 5.21 -1.83
CA LYS A 65 3.14 4.88 -1.36
C LYS A 65 4.04 6.12 -1.33
N HIS A 66 3.92 7.03 -2.30
CA HIS A 66 4.68 8.27 -2.30
C HIS A 66 4.26 9.24 -1.19
N TYR A 67 2.97 9.28 -0.83
CA TYR A 67 2.53 10.03 0.35
C TYR A 67 3.09 9.44 1.65
N VAL A 68 3.21 8.12 1.76
CA VAL A 68 3.83 7.46 2.91
C VAL A 68 5.33 7.76 2.96
N GLU A 69 6.05 7.64 1.83
CA GLU A 69 7.49 7.97 1.71
C GLU A 69 7.76 9.41 2.17
N GLU A 70 6.92 10.35 1.71
CA GLU A 70 7.04 11.78 2.05
C GLU A 70 6.70 12.06 3.51
N TRP A 71 5.63 11.47 4.03
CA TRP A 71 5.27 11.57 5.44
C TRP A 71 6.39 11.02 6.33
N HIS A 72 6.92 9.83 6.01
CA HIS A 72 8.00 9.23 6.79
C HIS A 72 9.27 10.09 6.74
N ARG A 73 9.60 10.67 5.58
CA ARG A 73 10.71 11.62 5.45
C ARG A 73 10.54 12.83 6.37
N LYS A 74 9.35 13.42 6.42
CA LYS A 74 9.03 14.57 7.28
C LYS A 74 9.07 14.23 8.78
N GLU A 75 8.46 13.12 9.17
CA GLU A 75 8.34 12.71 10.59
C GLU A 75 9.65 12.16 11.17
N LYS A 76 10.45 11.44 10.36
CA LYS A 76 11.64 10.72 10.84
C LYS A 76 12.96 11.34 10.36
N GLY A 77 12.91 12.41 9.57
CA GLY A 77 14.08 13.07 9.00
C GLY A 77 14.88 12.22 8.00
N ARG A 78 14.33 11.08 7.54
CA ARG A 78 15.00 10.17 6.60
C ARG A 78 14.02 9.56 5.61
N HIS A 79 14.44 9.45 4.36
CA HIS A 79 13.66 8.80 3.31
C HIS A 79 13.64 7.27 3.54
N LYS A 80 12.46 6.67 3.38
CA LYS A 80 12.25 5.21 3.39
C LYS A 80 11.44 4.90 2.15
N TYR A 81 12.01 4.13 1.23
CA TYR A 81 11.30 3.64 0.05
C TYR A 81 10.16 2.71 0.46
N ILE A 82 9.03 2.79 -0.26
CA ILE A 82 7.88 1.92 -0.07
C ILE A 82 7.55 1.27 -1.41
N SER A 83 7.56 -0.07 -1.44
CA SER A 83 7.06 -0.85 -2.55
C SER A 83 5.53 -0.75 -2.66
N ASN A 84 5.01 -0.81 -3.87
CA ASN A 84 3.56 -0.76 -4.10
C ASN A 84 2.86 -1.95 -3.41
N GLY A 85 3.49 -3.12 -3.43
CA GLY A 85 3.05 -4.31 -2.71
C GLY A 85 2.94 -4.13 -1.21
N ALA A 86 3.90 -3.46 -0.56
CA ALA A 86 3.83 -3.17 0.87
C ALA A 86 2.65 -2.24 1.21
N MET A 87 2.39 -1.23 0.38
CA MET A 87 1.24 -0.35 0.54
C MET A 87 -0.08 -1.13 0.43
N ILE A 88 -0.21 -1.98 -0.59
CA ILE A 88 -1.40 -2.80 -0.80
C ILE A 88 -1.57 -3.82 0.33
N ALA A 89 -0.48 -4.45 0.79
CA ALA A 89 -0.52 -5.37 1.92
C ALA A 89 -1.04 -4.69 3.19
N ALA A 90 -0.60 -3.46 3.47
CA ALA A 90 -1.09 -2.69 4.61
C ALA A 90 -2.59 -2.32 4.48
N ILE A 91 -3.05 -1.96 3.27
CA ILE A 91 -4.48 -1.70 2.98
C ILE A 91 -5.34 -2.93 3.30
N ILE A 92 -4.92 -4.11 2.82
CA ILE A 92 -5.63 -5.38 3.04
C ILE A 92 -5.59 -5.76 4.52
N ALA A 93 -4.41 -5.69 5.15
CA ALA A 93 -4.23 -6.02 6.56
C ALA A 93 -5.09 -5.15 7.48
N TYR A 94 -5.27 -3.87 7.15
CA TYR A 94 -6.12 -2.95 7.91
C TYR A 94 -7.64 -3.15 7.60
N GLY A 95 -7.99 -3.98 6.62
CA GLY A 95 -9.39 -4.22 6.23
C GLY A 95 -10.01 -3.08 5.43
N ILE A 96 -9.21 -2.27 4.75
CA ILE A 96 -9.69 -1.17 3.92
C ILE A 96 -10.20 -1.72 2.59
N LYS A 97 -11.37 -1.25 2.14
CA LYS A 97 -11.91 -1.61 0.82
C LYS A 97 -10.99 -1.10 -0.30
N TYR A 98 -10.74 -1.96 -1.28
CA TYR A 98 -9.98 -1.63 -2.49
C TYR A 98 -10.66 -2.24 -3.72
N SER A 99 -10.25 -1.78 -4.90
CA SER A 99 -10.65 -2.35 -6.18
C SER A 99 -9.42 -2.49 -7.07
N LYS A 100 -9.27 -3.66 -7.70
CA LYS A 100 -8.22 -3.89 -8.69
C LYS A 100 -8.47 -3.00 -9.90
N ILE A 101 -7.39 -2.59 -10.55
CA ILE A 101 -7.42 -1.88 -11.82
C ILE A 101 -7.03 -2.92 -12.88
N ASP A 102 -7.86 -3.04 -13.92
CA ASP A 102 -7.65 -4.05 -14.95
C ASP A 102 -6.28 -3.87 -15.61
N GLU A 103 -5.53 -4.97 -15.73
CA GLU A 103 -4.19 -5.02 -16.33
C GLU A 103 -3.11 -4.15 -15.63
N GLU A 104 -3.38 -3.65 -14.42
CA GLU A 104 -2.44 -2.83 -13.65
C GLU A 104 -2.00 -3.49 -12.33
N LEU A 105 -0.81 -3.13 -11.87
CA LEU A 105 -0.26 -3.55 -10.57
C LEU A 105 -0.90 -2.80 -9.39
N ASN A 106 -1.67 -1.76 -9.66
CA ASN A 106 -2.16 -0.83 -8.65
C ASN A 106 -3.60 -1.14 -8.25
N VAL A 107 -4.02 -0.61 -7.10
CA VAL A 107 -5.42 -0.67 -6.66
C VAL A 107 -5.96 0.72 -6.34
N PHE A 108 -7.25 0.92 -6.57
CA PHE A 108 -7.99 2.01 -5.95
C PHE A 108 -8.34 1.65 -4.51
N THR A 109 -8.49 2.65 -3.63
CA THR A 109 -8.68 2.41 -2.19
C THR A 109 -9.63 3.42 -1.57
N ALA A 110 -10.28 3.05 -0.46
CA ALA A 110 -11.20 3.91 0.27
C ALA A 110 -10.51 4.93 1.21
N ILE A 111 -9.19 5.16 1.09
CA ILE A 111 -8.47 6.15 1.88
C ILE A 111 -8.74 7.57 1.33
N ALA A 112 -9.27 8.46 2.17
CA ALA A 112 -9.33 9.89 1.88
C ALA A 112 -8.09 10.58 2.43
N ILE A 113 -7.20 10.98 1.53
CA ILE A 113 -6.12 11.91 1.88
C ILE A 113 -6.73 13.32 1.96
N LYS A 114 -6.60 13.97 3.11
CA LYS A 114 -6.88 15.41 3.24
C LYS A 114 -5.74 16.19 2.59
N GLY A 115 -6.07 17.05 1.62
CA GLY A 115 -5.32 18.26 1.27
C GLY A 115 -3.79 18.17 1.29
N VAL A 116 -3.21 17.18 0.59
CA VAL A 116 -1.79 17.22 0.29
C VAL A 116 -1.65 17.82 -1.09
N ASP A 117 -1.34 19.11 -1.14
CA ASP A 117 -0.82 19.78 -2.33
C ASP A 117 0.47 19.06 -2.73
N TYR A 118 0.36 18.25 -3.77
CA TYR A 118 1.53 17.73 -4.45
C TYR A 118 1.66 18.54 -5.72
N ASP A 119 2.64 19.45 -5.74
CA ASP A 119 3.10 20.06 -6.99
C ASP A 119 3.46 18.90 -7.92
N ARG A 120 2.68 18.78 -8.99
CA ARG A 120 2.94 17.85 -10.09
C ARG A 120 4.22 18.33 -10.76
N GLN A 121 5.37 17.79 -10.36
CA GLN A 121 6.54 17.87 -11.23
C GLN A 121 6.38 16.78 -12.29
N GLN A 122 6.12 17.27 -13.50
CA GLN A 122 6.15 16.54 -14.76
C GLN A 122 7.56 16.02 -15.05
#